data_AF-A0A550CP63-F1
#
_entry.id   AF-A0A550CP63-F1
#
_cell.length_a   1.000
_cell.length_b   1.000
_cell.length_c   1.000
_cell.angle_alpha   90.00
_cell.angle_beta   90.00
_cell.angle_gamma   90.00
#
_symmetry.space_group_name_H-M   'P 1'
#
loop_
_entity.id
_entity.type
_entity.pdbx_description
1 polymer ?
#
loop_
_entity_poly.entity_id
_entity_poly.type
_entity_poly.pdbx_seq_one_letter_code
_entity_poly.pdbx_strand_id
1 'polypeptide(L)'
;MQIVSYIDSVFNAAVDDPEDWWVYLLVHTFELLLPFFMAKAIYRWELGWREGARWVPTVRRSPATHKERASARADVREMDDRATFMVLFVGLLFGIIVRDHALLPALHPAPDEANALRYRAINFAFGYAMNALWWAGQCRQILLRRRAQRFAGQYRASAVFFCLATWSEFVGHLTSVVGHYDARPAYLLAQVPSLAIAGWAASQAFTLPPEKGDDADEDEE
;
A
#
# COMPACT_ATOMS: atom_id res chain seq x y z
N MET A 1 23.71 8.32 11.67
CA MET A 1 24.00 9.73 11.31
C MET A 1 23.81 10.02 9.82
N GLN A 2 23.92 9.04 8.91
CA GLN A 2 23.66 9.22 7.47
C GLN A 2 22.19 9.55 7.10
N ILE A 3 21.21 9.10 7.90
CA ILE A 3 19.78 9.32 7.59
C ILE A 3 19.40 10.81 7.73
N VAL A 4 19.93 11.52 8.73
CA VAL A 4 19.62 12.95 8.96
C VAL A 4 20.25 13.81 7.86
N SER A 5 21.52 13.57 7.54
CA SER A 5 22.19 14.22 6.41
C SER A 5 21.52 13.91 5.06
N TYR A 6 20.96 12.70 4.89
CA TYR A 6 20.18 12.33 3.72
C TYR A 6 18.86 13.11 3.65
N ILE A 7 18.12 13.22 4.76
CA ILE A 7 16.88 14.00 4.83
C ILE A 7 17.14 15.48 4.51
N ASP A 8 18.19 16.08 5.09
CA ASP A 8 18.53 17.49 4.83
C ASP A 8 18.95 17.72 3.37
N SER A 9 19.69 16.79 2.76
CA SER A 9 20.09 16.89 1.35
C SER A 9 18.90 16.78 0.38
N VAL A 10 17.92 15.94 0.71
CA VAL A 10 16.67 15.78 -0.04
C VAL A 10 15.81 17.01 0.07
N PHE A 11 15.74 17.59 1.27
CA PHE A 11 14.97 18.80 1.53
C PHE A 11 15.57 19.99 0.75
N ASN A 12 16.90 20.11 0.72
CA ASN A 12 17.58 21.19 0.01
C ASN A 12 17.53 21.03 -1.52
N ALA A 13 17.66 19.81 -2.07
CA ALA A 13 17.58 19.56 -3.51
C ALA A 13 16.16 19.73 -4.10
N ALA A 14 15.12 19.74 -3.26
CA ALA A 14 13.76 20.02 -3.68
C ALA A 14 13.43 21.53 -3.79
N VAL A 15 14.32 22.40 -3.31
CA VAL A 15 14.09 23.86 -3.18
C VAL A 15 14.53 24.66 -4.41
N ASP A 16 15.31 24.06 -5.32
CA ASP A 16 15.91 24.81 -6.45
C ASP A 16 14.93 25.19 -7.57
N ASP A 17 13.72 24.60 -7.63
CA ASP A 17 12.66 25.05 -8.55
C ASP A 17 11.31 25.20 -7.80
N PRO A 18 11.04 26.39 -7.23
CA PRO A 18 9.89 26.63 -6.35
C PRO A 18 8.54 26.61 -7.10
N GLU A 19 8.51 26.50 -8.42
CA GLU A 19 7.27 26.41 -9.18
C GLU A 19 6.76 24.98 -9.37
N ASP A 20 7.56 23.94 -9.10
CA ASP A 20 7.12 22.55 -9.30
C ASP A 20 6.73 21.82 -8.02
N TRP A 21 7.31 22.17 -6.86
CA TRP A 21 7.11 21.42 -5.61
C TRP A 21 5.66 21.39 -5.12
N TRP A 22 4.85 22.43 -5.43
CA TRP A 22 3.44 22.44 -5.05
C TRP A 22 2.61 21.44 -5.87
N VAL A 23 2.95 21.20 -7.14
CA VAL A 23 2.31 20.14 -7.96
C VAL A 23 2.61 18.79 -7.34
N TYR A 24 3.88 18.55 -6.97
CA TYR A 24 4.29 17.31 -6.30
C TYR A 24 3.58 17.12 -4.96
N LEU A 25 3.54 18.15 -4.11
CA LEU A 25 2.79 18.07 -2.86
C LEU A 25 1.32 17.81 -3.10
N LEU A 26 0.70 18.47 -4.07
CA LEU A 26 -0.72 18.31 -4.36
C LEU A 26 -1.03 16.88 -4.82
N VAL A 27 -0.29 16.36 -5.81
CA VAL A 27 -0.45 14.99 -6.32
C VAL A 27 -0.27 13.95 -5.22
N HIS A 28 0.83 14.05 -4.47
CA HIS A 28 1.14 13.08 -3.43
C HIS A 28 0.28 13.23 -2.16
N THR A 29 -0.25 14.43 -1.88
CA THR A 29 -1.20 14.62 -0.77
C THR A 29 -2.46 13.81 -1.01
N PHE A 30 -3.01 13.79 -2.23
CA PHE A 30 -4.17 12.95 -2.53
C PHE A 30 -3.86 11.46 -2.43
N GLU A 31 -2.67 11.03 -2.85
CA GLU A 31 -2.22 9.64 -2.69
C GLU A 31 -2.07 9.20 -1.23
N LEU A 32 -1.70 10.11 -0.33
CA LEU A 32 -1.59 9.85 1.11
C LEU A 32 -2.91 10.02 1.86
N LEU A 33 -3.83 10.86 1.37
CA LEU A 33 -5.13 11.07 1.99
C LEU A 33 -5.97 9.79 1.96
N LEU A 34 -5.98 9.05 0.86
CA LEU A 34 -6.75 7.81 0.76
C LEU A 34 -6.33 6.76 1.82
N PRO A 35 -5.06 6.33 1.93
CA PRO A 35 -4.63 5.39 2.96
C PRO A 35 -4.78 5.97 4.36
N PHE A 36 -4.65 7.28 4.54
CA PHE A 36 -4.95 7.94 5.82
C PHE A 36 -6.43 7.79 6.19
N PHE A 37 -7.36 8.01 5.26
CA PHE A 37 -8.80 7.81 5.50
C PHE A 37 -9.14 6.34 5.71
N MET A 38 -8.49 5.41 4.99
CA MET A 38 -8.64 3.98 5.23
C MET A 38 -8.14 3.60 6.64
N ALA A 39 -6.96 4.07 7.03
CA ALA A 39 -6.43 3.85 8.38
C ALA A 39 -7.33 4.48 9.44
N LYS A 40 -7.82 5.70 9.21
CA LYS A 40 -8.78 6.37 10.07
C LYS A 40 -10.06 5.54 10.22
N ALA A 41 -10.58 4.96 9.15
CA ALA A 41 -11.77 4.12 9.18
C ALA A 41 -11.52 2.80 9.93
N ILE A 42 -10.41 2.11 9.64
CA ILE A 42 -10.03 0.82 10.25
C ILE A 42 -9.77 0.99 11.75
N TYR A 43 -8.94 1.96 12.12
CA TYR A 43 -8.59 2.21 13.53
C TYR A 43 -9.62 3.06 14.26
N ARG A 44 -10.60 3.62 13.54
CA ARG A 44 -11.66 4.50 14.07
C ARG A 44 -11.10 5.67 14.83
N TRP A 45 -10.14 6.34 14.19
CA TRP A 45 -9.53 7.53 14.74
C TRP A 45 -10.48 8.72 14.58
N GLU A 46 -10.85 9.28 15.73
CA GLU A 46 -11.52 10.56 15.82
C GLU A 46 -10.47 11.63 16.09
N LEU A 47 -10.42 12.62 15.20
CA LEU A 47 -9.63 13.82 15.37
C LEU A 47 -10.44 14.76 16.24
N GLY A 48 -9.97 14.99 17.47
CA GLY A 48 -10.56 15.93 18.41
C GLY A 48 -9.53 16.94 18.89
N TRP A 49 -9.99 17.95 19.62
CA TRP A 49 -9.10 18.89 20.31
C TRP A 49 -9.03 18.53 21.78
N ARG A 50 -7.86 18.68 22.40
CA ARG A 50 -7.71 18.43 23.84
C ARG A 50 -8.59 19.40 24.61
N GLU A 51 -9.43 18.89 25.52
CA GLU A 51 -10.15 19.73 26.48
C GLU A 51 -9.14 20.55 27.30
N GLY A 52 -9.28 21.87 27.27
CA GLY A 52 -8.35 22.83 27.91
C GLY A 52 -7.24 23.37 27.02
N ALA A 53 -6.95 22.76 25.86
CA ALA A 53 -5.97 23.26 24.90
C ALA A 53 -6.47 23.08 23.46
N ARG A 54 -7.30 24.03 22.99
CA ARG A 54 -7.92 24.03 21.65
C ARG A 54 -6.93 24.02 20.48
N TRP A 55 -5.63 24.19 20.72
CA TRP A 55 -4.58 24.18 19.70
C TRP A 55 -3.84 22.84 19.61
N VAL A 56 -4.05 21.92 20.56
CA VAL A 56 -3.41 20.59 20.55
C VAL A 56 -4.36 19.58 19.92
N PRO A 57 -4.11 19.12 18.68
CA PRO A 57 -4.89 18.05 18.09
C PRO A 57 -4.64 16.76 18.86
N THR A 58 -5.71 16.03 19.15
CA THR A 58 -5.66 14.73 19.82
C THR A 58 -6.34 13.70 18.95
N VAL A 59 -5.66 12.57 18.76
CA VAL A 59 -6.24 11.40 18.09
C VAL A 59 -6.80 10.50 19.18
N ARG A 60 -8.11 10.28 19.19
CA ARG A 60 -8.77 9.33 20.09
C ARG A 60 -9.35 8.18 19.26
N ARG A 61 -9.35 6.97 19.81
CA ARG A 61 -9.99 5.82 19.18
C ARG A 61 -11.43 5.72 19.65
N SER A 62 -12.39 5.68 18.73
CA SER A 62 -13.80 5.56 19.09
C SER A 62 -14.14 4.14 19.57
N PRO A 63 -14.98 3.98 20.61
CA PRO A 63 -15.37 2.68 21.13
C PRO A 63 -16.27 1.95 20.12
N ALA A 64 -16.18 0.61 20.10
CA ALA A 64 -16.97 -0.21 19.19
C ALA A 64 -18.47 -0.17 19.50
N THR A 65 -19.30 0.04 18.46
CA THR A 65 -20.77 -0.07 18.58
C THR A 65 -21.18 -1.52 18.82
N HIS A 66 -22.41 -1.76 19.28
CA HIS A 66 -22.86 -3.11 19.64
C HIS A 66 -22.76 -4.10 18.46
N LYS A 67 -23.11 -3.65 17.24
CA LYS A 67 -22.97 -4.44 16.00
C LYS A 67 -21.50 -4.74 15.67
N GLU A 68 -20.61 -3.78 15.89
CA GLU A 68 -19.17 -3.91 15.61
C GLU A 68 -18.37 -4.66 16.69
N ARG A 69 -18.95 -4.93 17.87
CA ARG A 69 -18.24 -5.69 18.93
C ARG A 69 -17.96 -7.13 18.52
N ALA A 70 -18.76 -7.70 17.61
CA ALA A 70 -18.48 -9.03 17.07
C ALA A 70 -17.24 -9.00 16.16
N SER A 71 -17.20 -8.07 15.20
CA SER A 71 -16.06 -7.91 14.28
C SER A 71 -14.79 -7.48 15.02
N ALA A 72 -14.88 -6.53 15.96
CA ALA A 72 -13.74 -6.09 16.76
C ALA A 72 -13.12 -7.24 17.58
N ARG A 73 -13.93 -8.16 18.10
CA ARG A 73 -13.43 -9.35 18.83
C ARG A 73 -12.79 -10.36 17.89
N ALA A 74 -13.29 -10.50 16.66
CA ALA A 74 -12.62 -11.27 15.63
C ALA A 74 -11.27 -10.63 15.31
N ASP A 75 -11.23 -9.35 14.92
CA ASP A 75 -10.00 -8.66 14.53
C ASP A 75 -8.88 -8.76 15.58
N VAL A 76 -9.19 -8.57 16.87
CA VAL A 76 -8.22 -8.66 17.97
C VAL A 76 -7.70 -10.09 18.19
N ARG A 77 -8.51 -11.12 17.90
CA ARG A 77 -8.10 -12.53 18.01
C ARG A 77 -7.30 -13.02 16.81
N GLU A 78 -7.41 -12.33 15.69
CA GLU A 78 -6.99 -12.84 14.39
C GLU A 78 -5.57 -12.39 14.01
N MET A 79 -5.24 -11.12 14.21
CA MET A 79 -3.88 -10.63 13.99
C MET A 79 -3.45 -9.70 15.10
N ASP A 80 -2.47 -10.15 15.88
CA ASP A 80 -1.70 -9.29 16.77
C ASP A 80 -1.09 -8.16 15.94
N ASP A 81 -1.22 -6.92 16.40
CA ASP A 81 -0.66 -5.74 15.74
C ASP A 81 0.85 -5.90 15.50
N ARG A 82 1.53 -6.71 16.32
CA ARG A 82 2.92 -7.11 16.13
C ARG A 82 3.19 -7.83 14.81
N ALA A 83 2.30 -8.71 14.36
CA ALA A 83 2.45 -9.42 13.10
C ALA A 83 2.29 -8.48 11.91
N THR A 84 1.32 -7.54 11.99
CA THR A 84 1.14 -6.50 10.97
C THR A 84 2.38 -5.61 10.89
N PHE A 85 2.89 -5.17 12.05
CA PHE A 85 4.13 -4.39 12.13
C PHE A 85 5.33 -5.15 11.59
N MET A 86 5.45 -6.45 11.85
CA MET A 86 6.53 -7.28 11.32
C MET A 86 6.46 -7.39 9.79
N VAL A 87 5.28 -7.60 9.20
CA VAL A 87 5.11 -7.62 7.73
C VAL A 87 5.46 -6.26 7.12
N LEU A 88 5.01 -5.16 7.74
CA LEU A 88 5.37 -3.80 7.33
C LEU A 88 6.88 -3.59 7.36
N PHE A 89 7.51 -3.94 8.48
CA PHE A 89 8.94 -3.75 8.69
C PHE A 89 9.77 -4.60 7.72
N VAL A 90 9.41 -5.88 7.55
CA VAL A 90 10.08 -6.77 6.60
C VAL A 90 9.87 -6.30 5.15
N GLY A 91 8.66 -5.88 4.79
CA GLY A 91 8.37 -5.33 3.46
C GLY A 91 9.19 -4.07 3.17
N LEU A 92 9.28 -3.17 4.14
CA LEU A 92 10.09 -1.96 4.03
C LEU A 92 11.57 -2.30 3.90
N LEU A 93 12.11 -3.15 4.78
CA LEU A 93 13.51 -3.58 4.71
C LEU A 93 13.83 -4.28 3.39
N PHE A 94 12.95 -5.16 2.93
CA PHE A 94 13.10 -5.82 1.64
C PHE A 94 13.18 -4.78 0.51
N GLY A 95 12.23 -3.84 0.45
CA GLY A 95 12.23 -2.76 -0.55
C GLY A 95 13.51 -1.92 -0.53
N ILE A 96 14.07 -1.66 0.65
CA ILE A 96 15.34 -0.93 0.80
C ILE A 96 16.52 -1.76 0.29
N ILE A 97 16.61 -3.04 0.65
CA ILE A 97 17.71 -3.93 0.27
C ILE A 97 17.72 -4.16 -1.24
N VAL A 98 16.54 -4.38 -1.84
CA VAL A 98 16.43 -4.70 -3.27
C VAL A 98 16.18 -3.48 -4.14
N ARG A 99 16.26 -2.27 -3.57
CA ARG A 99 15.97 -0.99 -4.24
C ARG A 99 16.61 -0.87 -5.61
N ASP A 100 17.90 -1.14 -5.66
CA ASP A 100 18.74 -0.92 -6.84
C ASP A 100 18.90 -2.22 -7.66
N HIS A 101 18.14 -3.27 -7.33
CA HIS A 101 18.16 -4.56 -8.02
C HIS A 101 17.00 -4.63 -9.02
N ALA A 102 17.32 -4.39 -10.29
CA ALA A 102 16.38 -4.63 -11.38
C ALA A 102 16.27 -6.14 -11.66
N LEU A 103 15.04 -6.66 -11.69
CA LEU A 103 14.76 -7.99 -12.21
C LEU A 103 14.86 -7.99 -13.74
N LEU A 104 14.33 -6.95 -14.37
CA LEU A 104 14.48 -6.68 -15.80
C LEU A 104 15.11 -5.29 -15.95
N PRO A 105 16.30 -5.15 -16.56
CA PRO A 105 16.96 -3.87 -16.68
C PRO A 105 16.19 -2.91 -17.58
N ALA A 106 16.28 -1.61 -17.28
CA ALA A 106 15.79 -0.56 -18.18
C ALA A 106 16.58 -0.58 -19.49
N LEU A 107 15.93 -0.23 -20.59
CA LEU A 107 16.60 -0.04 -21.88
C LEU A 107 17.16 1.40 -22.02
N HIS A 108 16.62 2.34 -21.23
CA HIS A 108 17.03 3.73 -21.25
C HIS A 108 18.26 4.04 -20.42
N PRO A 109 19.03 5.09 -20.80
CA PRO A 109 20.11 5.59 -19.97
C PRO A 109 19.59 6.00 -18.59
N ALA A 110 20.43 5.80 -17.56
CA ALA A 110 20.10 6.20 -16.19
C ALA A 110 19.77 7.72 -16.14
N PRO A 111 18.84 8.14 -15.26
CA PRO A 111 18.52 9.54 -15.10
C PRO A 111 19.75 10.36 -14.72
N ASP A 112 19.77 11.62 -15.15
CA ASP A 112 20.86 12.56 -14.92
C ASP A 112 21.22 12.66 -13.42
N GLU A 113 22.52 12.67 -13.10
CA GLU A 113 23.04 12.62 -11.73
C GLU A 113 22.55 13.81 -10.90
N ALA A 114 22.32 14.95 -11.54
CA ALA A 114 21.78 16.16 -10.93
C ALA A 114 20.40 15.94 -10.28
N ASN A 115 19.56 15.08 -10.87
CA ASN A 115 18.20 14.78 -10.39
C ASN A 115 18.11 13.47 -9.60
N ALA A 116 19.20 12.70 -9.52
CA ALA A 116 19.20 11.37 -8.93
C ALA A 116 18.84 11.38 -7.44
N LEU A 117 19.25 12.40 -6.68
CA LEU A 117 18.99 12.47 -5.23
C LEU A 117 17.50 12.71 -4.93
N ARG A 118 16.87 13.68 -5.62
CA ARG A 118 15.43 13.97 -5.52
C ARG A 118 14.60 12.77 -5.94
N TYR A 119 14.95 12.13 -7.06
CA TYR A 119 14.27 10.92 -7.54
C TYR A 119 14.39 9.75 -6.56
N ARG A 120 15.56 9.54 -5.95
CA ARG A 120 15.78 8.50 -4.94
C ARG A 120 14.92 8.71 -3.69
N ALA A 121 14.77 9.94 -3.24
CA ALA A 121 14.00 10.24 -2.03
C ALA A 121 12.50 10.06 -2.22
N ILE A 122 11.99 10.49 -3.38
CA ILE A 122 10.59 10.30 -3.75
C ILE A 122 10.29 8.80 -3.90
N ASN A 123 11.15 8.06 -4.62
CA ASN A 123 11.01 6.61 -4.72
C ASN A 123 11.12 5.91 -3.35
N PHE A 124 11.89 6.48 -2.42
CA PHE A 124 11.94 5.95 -1.07
C PHE A 124 10.62 6.15 -0.31
N ALA A 125 10.17 7.39 -0.21
CA ALA A 125 9.00 7.76 0.58
C ALA A 125 7.71 7.21 -0.03
N PHE A 126 7.54 7.32 -1.35
CA PHE A 126 6.32 6.92 -2.03
C PHE A 126 6.41 5.52 -2.62
N GLY A 127 7.56 5.12 -3.16
CA GLY A 127 7.71 3.78 -3.73
C GLY A 127 7.72 2.70 -2.65
N TYR A 128 8.71 2.70 -1.75
CA TYR A 128 8.91 1.57 -0.84
C TYR A 128 7.99 1.59 0.38
N ALA A 129 7.77 2.75 1.01
CA ALA A 129 6.92 2.79 2.19
C ALA A 129 5.45 2.50 1.84
N MET A 130 4.93 3.04 0.74
CA MET A 130 3.57 2.74 0.30
C MET A 130 3.44 1.29 -0.16
N ASN A 131 4.41 0.73 -0.89
CA ASN A 131 4.38 -0.69 -1.26
C ASN A 131 4.38 -1.59 -0.02
N ALA A 132 5.19 -1.28 0.99
CA ALA A 132 5.20 -2.04 2.24
C ALA A 132 3.84 -1.95 2.97
N LEU A 133 3.26 -0.76 3.08
CA LEU A 133 1.92 -0.53 3.64
C LEU A 133 0.85 -1.32 2.88
N TRP A 134 0.90 -1.24 1.55
CA TRP A 134 -0.02 -1.94 0.67
C TRP A 134 0.11 -3.46 0.81
N TRP A 135 1.34 -4.00 0.81
CA TRP A 135 1.59 -5.43 1.07
C TRP A 135 1.07 -5.89 2.41
N ALA A 136 1.33 -5.14 3.47
CA ALA A 136 0.82 -5.51 4.80
C ALA A 136 -0.71 -5.53 4.83
N GLY A 137 -1.36 -4.55 4.19
CA GLY A 137 -2.81 -4.52 4.02
C GLY A 137 -3.35 -5.76 3.29
N GLN A 138 -2.75 -6.09 2.15
CA GLN A 138 -3.15 -7.26 1.36
C GLN A 138 -2.89 -8.59 2.08
N CYS A 139 -1.71 -8.75 2.69
CA CYS A 139 -1.38 -9.92 3.50
C CYS A 139 -2.38 -10.11 4.64
N ARG A 140 -2.76 -9.02 5.33
CA ARG A 140 -3.78 -9.06 6.38
C ARG A 140 -5.14 -9.49 5.83
N GLN A 141 -5.58 -8.95 4.69
CA GLN A 141 -6.83 -9.37 4.06
C GLN A 141 -6.80 -10.86 3.64
N ILE A 142 -5.69 -11.34 3.07
CA ILE A 142 -5.50 -12.74 2.68
C ILE A 142 -5.58 -13.66 3.89
N LEU A 143 -4.94 -13.30 5.01
CA LEU A 143 -4.98 -14.07 6.25
C LEU A 143 -6.38 -14.11 6.85
N LEU A 144 -7.08 -12.96 6.87
CA LEU A 144 -8.46 -12.88 7.34
C LEU A 144 -9.40 -13.77 6.52
N ARG A 145 -9.33 -13.70 5.18
CA ARG A 145 -10.13 -14.56 4.29
C ARG A 145 -9.84 -16.04 4.51
N ARG A 146 -8.55 -16.40 4.66
CA ARG A 146 -8.13 -17.77 4.93
C ARG A 146 -8.70 -18.26 6.26
N ARG A 147 -8.76 -17.45 7.29
CA ARG A 147 -9.27 -17.89 8.60
C ARG A 147 -10.80 -17.89 8.66
N ALA A 148 -11.44 -16.85 8.12
CA ALA A 148 -12.90 -16.77 8.01
C ALA A 148 -13.49 -17.84 7.08
N GLN A 149 -12.65 -18.47 6.23
CA GLN A 149 -13.07 -19.43 5.21
C GLN A 149 -14.15 -18.87 4.29
N ARG A 150 -14.13 -17.55 4.09
CA ARG A 150 -15.08 -16.79 3.26
C ARG A 150 -14.34 -15.67 2.56
N PHE A 151 -14.79 -15.35 1.35
CA PHE A 151 -14.24 -14.25 0.59
C PHE A 151 -14.98 -12.95 0.95
N ALA A 152 -14.46 -12.27 1.99
CA ALA A 152 -14.98 -11.01 2.52
C ALA A 152 -14.04 -9.83 2.26
N GLY A 153 -14.58 -8.61 2.33
CA GLY A 153 -13.83 -7.35 2.30
C GLY A 153 -13.40 -6.83 0.92
N GLN A 154 -13.70 -7.56 -0.16
CA GLN A 154 -13.51 -7.11 -1.54
C GLN A 154 -14.42 -7.91 -2.47
N TYR A 155 -14.82 -7.33 -3.61
CA TYR A 155 -15.50 -8.08 -4.66
C TYR A 155 -14.56 -9.11 -5.31
N ARG A 156 -15.06 -10.34 -5.55
CA ARG A 156 -14.28 -11.43 -6.20
C ARG A 156 -13.73 -11.00 -7.56
N ALA A 157 -14.57 -10.35 -8.36
CA ALA A 157 -14.18 -9.82 -9.68
C ALA A 157 -13.04 -8.80 -9.56
N SER A 158 -13.05 -7.95 -8.53
CA SER A 158 -11.98 -6.98 -8.30
C SER A 158 -10.63 -7.66 -8.02
N ALA A 159 -10.61 -8.75 -7.24
CA ALA A 159 -9.37 -9.50 -7.00
C ALA A 159 -8.84 -10.18 -8.26
N VAL A 160 -9.73 -10.70 -9.12
CA VAL A 160 -9.35 -11.29 -10.41
C VAL A 160 -8.81 -10.22 -11.37
N PHE A 161 -9.50 -9.10 -11.52
CA PHE A 161 -9.03 -7.99 -12.35
C PHE A 161 -7.72 -7.41 -11.85
N PHE A 162 -7.56 -7.30 -10.53
CA PHE A 162 -6.31 -6.88 -9.94
C PHE A 162 -5.17 -7.83 -10.32
N CYS A 163 -5.37 -9.13 -10.19
CA CYS A 163 -4.39 -10.13 -10.65
C CYS A 163 -4.08 -10.01 -12.14
N LEU A 164 -5.10 -9.89 -12.99
CA LEU A 164 -4.90 -9.72 -14.43
C LEU A 164 -4.11 -8.46 -14.75
N ALA A 165 -4.43 -7.34 -14.08
CA ALA A 165 -3.72 -6.07 -14.28
C ALA A 165 -2.25 -6.18 -13.89
N THR A 166 -1.94 -6.69 -12.68
CA THR A 166 -0.56 -6.83 -12.19
C THR A 166 0.26 -7.80 -13.06
N TRP A 167 -0.32 -8.92 -13.48
CA TRP A 167 0.36 -9.87 -14.35
C TRP A 167 0.53 -9.34 -15.78
N SER A 168 -0.44 -8.61 -16.31
CA SER A 168 -0.33 -7.98 -17.63
C SER A 168 0.75 -6.91 -17.64
N GLU A 169 0.88 -6.12 -16.57
CA GLU A 169 1.96 -5.15 -16.39
C GLU A 169 3.33 -5.83 -16.42
N PHE A 170 3.51 -6.93 -15.69
CA PHE A 170 4.75 -7.70 -15.69
C PHE A 170 5.06 -8.30 -17.06
N VAL A 171 4.07 -8.92 -17.71
CA VAL A 171 4.22 -9.46 -19.07
C VAL A 171 4.57 -8.36 -20.06
N GLY A 172 4.05 -7.15 -19.86
CA GLY A 172 4.39 -5.95 -20.62
C GLY A 172 5.89 -5.62 -20.63
N HIS A 173 6.63 -6.05 -19.60
CA HIS A 173 8.07 -5.83 -19.50
C HIS A 173 8.89 -6.93 -20.19
N LEU A 174 8.29 -8.07 -20.58
CA LEU A 174 8.99 -9.16 -21.25
C LEU A 174 9.12 -8.87 -22.75
N THR A 175 10.36 -8.67 -23.22
CA THR A 175 10.65 -8.42 -24.65
C THR A 175 10.23 -9.59 -25.54
N SER A 176 10.17 -10.81 -25.00
CA SER A 176 9.71 -11.99 -25.73
C SER A 176 8.23 -11.94 -26.10
N VAL A 177 7.42 -11.14 -25.39
CA VAL A 177 5.96 -11.05 -25.61
C VAL A 177 5.59 -9.77 -26.36
N VAL A 178 6.10 -8.62 -25.92
CA VAL A 178 5.72 -7.31 -26.48
C VAL A 178 6.66 -6.85 -27.61
N GLY A 179 7.81 -7.51 -27.77
CA GLY A 179 8.85 -7.09 -28.71
C GLY A 179 9.78 -6.03 -28.12
N HIS A 180 10.56 -5.37 -28.99
CA HIS A 180 11.46 -4.30 -28.58
C HIS A 180 10.70 -2.99 -28.43
N TYR A 181 10.44 -2.62 -27.17
CA TYR A 181 9.93 -1.30 -26.83
C TYR A 181 11.11 -0.43 -26.37
N ASP A 182 11.49 0.55 -27.19
CA ASP A 182 12.66 1.40 -26.94
C ASP A 182 12.56 2.17 -25.63
N ALA A 183 11.34 2.32 -25.08
CA ALA A 183 11.10 3.07 -23.86
C ALA A 183 10.67 2.28 -22.62
N ARG A 184 11.21 1.07 -22.45
CA ARG A 184 10.84 0.24 -21.31
C ARG A 184 11.56 0.65 -20.01
N PRO A 185 10.82 0.97 -18.93
CA PRO A 185 11.42 1.17 -17.61
C PRO A 185 11.95 -0.16 -17.02
N ALA A 186 12.78 -0.07 -15.98
CA ALA A 186 13.23 -1.25 -15.26
C ALA A 186 12.07 -1.88 -14.48
N TYR A 187 11.96 -3.22 -14.51
CA TYR A 187 11.10 -3.93 -13.57
C TYR A 187 11.94 -4.26 -12.34
N LEU A 188 11.58 -3.69 -11.19
CA LEU A 188 12.37 -3.79 -9.96
C LEU A 188 12.04 -5.09 -9.23
N LEU A 189 13.04 -5.70 -8.58
CA LEU A 189 12.84 -6.89 -7.76
C LEU A 189 11.84 -6.62 -6.61
N ALA A 190 11.76 -5.38 -6.16
CA ALA A 190 10.76 -4.92 -5.20
C ALA A 190 9.32 -5.13 -5.67
N GLN A 191 9.02 -5.27 -6.96
CA GLN A 191 7.65 -5.45 -7.46
C GLN A 191 7.18 -6.92 -7.43
N VAL A 192 8.10 -7.88 -7.29
CA VAL A 192 7.80 -9.32 -7.31
C VAL A 192 6.80 -9.76 -6.23
N PRO A 193 6.86 -9.29 -4.96
CA PRO A 193 5.86 -9.64 -3.96
C PRO A 193 4.43 -9.31 -4.38
N SER A 194 4.23 -8.23 -5.14
CA SER A 194 2.90 -7.84 -5.64
C SER A 194 2.31 -8.89 -6.58
N LEU A 195 3.12 -9.54 -7.43
CA LEU A 195 2.66 -10.64 -8.30
C LEU A 195 2.17 -11.83 -7.49
N ALA A 196 2.93 -12.21 -6.46
CA ALA A 196 2.59 -13.33 -5.58
C ALA A 196 1.31 -13.04 -4.78
N ILE A 197 1.18 -11.84 -4.22
CA ILE A 197 0.00 -11.39 -3.48
C ILE A 197 -1.23 -11.37 -4.39
N ALA A 198 -1.11 -10.83 -5.60
CA ALA A 198 -2.21 -10.75 -6.55
C ALA A 198 -2.70 -12.15 -6.97
N GLY A 199 -1.76 -13.06 -7.26
CA GLY A 199 -2.07 -14.45 -7.57
C GLY A 199 -2.75 -15.18 -6.41
N TRP A 200 -2.28 -14.97 -5.18
CA TRP A 200 -2.91 -15.55 -3.99
C TRP A 200 -4.32 -14.99 -3.77
N ALA A 201 -4.51 -13.68 -3.86
CA ALA A 201 -5.82 -13.04 -3.69
C ALA A 201 -6.83 -13.55 -4.73
N ALA A 202 -6.42 -13.70 -5.99
CA ALA A 202 -7.26 -14.30 -7.03
C ALA A 202 -7.56 -15.78 -6.77
N SER A 203 -6.56 -16.56 -6.33
CA SER A 203 -6.78 -17.96 -5.94
C SER A 203 -7.85 -18.09 -4.84
N GLN A 204 -7.75 -17.28 -3.78
CA GLN A 204 -8.78 -17.22 -2.73
C GLN A 204 -10.13 -16.81 -3.27
N ALA A 205 -10.18 -15.89 -4.24
CA ALA A 205 -11.41 -15.49 -4.89
C ALA A 205 -12.08 -16.67 -5.59
N PHE A 206 -11.36 -17.65 -6.13
CA PHE A 206 -11.96 -18.83 -6.74
C PHE A 206 -12.31 -19.93 -5.73
N THR A 207 -11.48 -20.13 -4.70
CA THR A 207 -11.62 -21.27 -3.78
C THR A 207 -12.56 -21.03 -2.61
N LEU A 208 -12.64 -19.79 -2.11
CA LEU A 208 -13.45 -19.48 -0.93
C LEU A 208 -14.91 -19.15 -1.33
N PRO A 209 -15.90 -19.60 -0.54
CA PRO A 209 -17.28 -19.23 -0.76
C PRO A 209 -17.50 -17.73 -0.58
N PRO A 210 -18.45 -17.12 -1.30
CA PRO A 210 -18.80 -15.72 -1.11
C PRO A 210 -19.39 -15.51 0.30
N GLU A 211 -19.17 -14.33 0.86
CA GLU A 211 -19.92 -13.87 2.01
C GLU A 211 -21.39 -13.71 1.61
N LYS A 212 -22.32 -14.28 2.39
CA LYS A 212 -23.75 -14.02 2.20
C LYS A 212 -23.96 -12.56 2.61
N GLY A 213 -24.38 -11.70 1.69
CA GLY A 213 -24.81 -10.36 2.05
C GLY A 213 -25.96 -10.47 3.05
N ASP A 214 -25.94 -9.62 4.08
CA ASP A 214 -27.05 -9.48 5.04
C ASP A 214 -28.36 -9.01 4.37
N ASP A 215 -28.34 -8.75 3.05
CA ASP A 215 -29.47 -8.31 2.22
C ASP A 215 -30.65 -9.32 2.13
N ALA A 216 -30.60 -10.44 2.84
CA ALA A 216 -31.73 -11.38 2.92
C ALA A 216 -32.60 -11.20 4.18
N ASP A 217 -32.17 -10.36 5.13
CA ASP A 217 -32.80 -10.27 6.46
C ASP A 217 -33.50 -8.92 6.74
N GLU A 218 -33.63 -8.00 5.77
CA GLU A 218 -34.31 -6.69 5.95
C GLU A 218 -35.59 -6.49 5.11
N ASP A 219 -36.06 -7.50 4.38
CA ASP A 219 -37.33 -7.42 3.59
C ASP A 219 -38.55 -8.06 4.29
N GLU A 220 -38.46 -8.40 5.58
CA GLU A 220 -39.59 -8.85 6.39
C GLU A 220 -39.79 -7.94 7.63
N GLU A 221 -40.30 -6.72 7.44
CA GLU A 221 -41.15 -6.00 8.42
C GLU A 221 -41.89 -4.78 7.82
#